data_AF-A0A7W0ZR22-F1
#
_entry.id   AF-A0A7W0ZR22-F1
#
_cell.length_a   1.000
_cell.length_b   1.000
_cell.length_c   1.000
_cell.angle_alpha   90.00
_cell.angle_beta   90.00
_cell.angle_gamma   90.00
#
_symmetry.space_group_name_H-M   'P 1'
#
loop_
_entity.id
_entity.type
_entity.pdbx_description
1 polymer ?
#
loop_
_entity_poly.entity_id
_entity_poly.type
_entity_poly.pdbx_seq_one_letter_code
_entity_poly.pdbx_strand_id
1 'polypeptide(L)'
;MKLNLAALVIVFAAGCGTDTSDPPITGDCTPGETMACECSPTSTGTMTCGADSTFGSCGQCSIPDPDPMKVNFQAQIVPIINKSCGTGVTGCHGRDAYGASLSQDCRGWLTMENVPLGAQFYSGPRNGQSTGCPDLPLYERLTQIDVWQCLTTSVAYVTPGDVSKSYIMNKLNGVNMCKESPSSPSDQMPPPQPPENPDPFVLSATDKALIQKWIEEGALNN
;
A
#
# COMPACT_ATOMS: atom_id res chain seq x y z
N MET A 1 -33.28 43.11 7.31
CA MET A 1 -31.99 42.92 8.02
C MET A 1 -31.11 42.05 7.15
N LYS A 2 -30.01 42.60 6.62
CA LYS A 2 -29.04 41.88 5.79
C LYS A 2 -27.93 41.36 6.71
N LEU A 3 -27.79 40.04 6.86
CA LEU A 3 -26.62 39.45 7.51
C LEU A 3 -25.51 39.30 6.46
N ASN A 4 -24.44 40.08 6.63
CA ASN A 4 -23.18 39.87 5.93
C ASN A 4 -22.43 38.73 6.63
N LEU A 5 -22.26 37.59 5.94
CA LEU A 5 -21.37 36.52 6.38
C LEU A 5 -19.97 36.82 5.82
N ALA A 6 -19.08 37.31 6.68
CA ALA A 6 -17.67 37.47 6.34
C ALA A 6 -17.01 36.08 6.30
N ALA A 7 -16.49 35.70 5.14
CA ALA A 7 -15.69 34.49 4.97
C ALA A 7 -14.34 34.67 5.67
N LEU A 8 -14.13 33.93 6.76
CA LEU A 8 -12.83 33.79 7.40
C LEU A 8 -11.99 32.83 6.54
N VAL A 9 -11.13 33.38 5.69
CA VAL A 9 -10.11 32.62 4.96
C VAL A 9 -8.95 32.36 5.91
N ILE A 10 -8.88 31.16 6.47
CA ILE A 10 -7.68 30.69 7.18
C ILE A 10 -6.72 30.17 6.11
N VAL A 11 -5.72 31.01 5.78
CA VAL A 11 -4.58 30.61 4.96
C VAL A 11 -3.67 29.76 5.84
N PHE A 12 -3.69 28.44 5.66
CA PHE A 12 -2.57 27.61 6.09
C PHE A 12 -1.45 27.77 5.06
N ALA A 13 -0.49 28.63 5.37
CA ALA A 13 0.80 28.61 4.71
C ALA A 13 1.54 27.37 5.21
N ALA A 14 1.55 26.30 4.40
CA ALA A 14 2.59 25.28 4.49
C ALA A 14 3.89 25.90 3.96
N GLY A 15 4.53 26.71 4.80
CA GLY A 15 5.91 27.09 4.59
C GLY A 15 6.77 25.86 4.85
N CYS A 16 7.44 25.35 3.83
CA CYS A 16 8.62 24.51 4.01
C CYS A 16 9.69 25.41 4.65
N GLY A 17 9.65 25.54 5.98
CA GLY A 17 10.69 26.18 6.74
C GLY A 17 11.95 25.33 6.67
N THR A 18 12.98 25.82 5.99
CA THR A 18 14.33 25.24 6.03
C THR A 18 15.11 25.70 7.26
N ASP A 19 14.43 25.86 8.41
CA ASP A 19 15.10 26.17 9.67
C ASP A 19 15.61 24.87 10.31
N THR A 20 16.58 24.24 9.66
CA THR A 20 17.52 23.33 10.32
C THR A 20 18.67 24.18 10.84
N SER A 21 18.50 24.69 12.06
CA SER A 21 19.64 25.17 12.86
C SER A 21 19.80 24.27 14.09
N ASP A 22 19.73 22.96 13.88
CA ASP A 22 20.50 22.07 14.74
C ASP A 22 21.98 22.25 14.40
N PRO A 23 22.86 22.38 15.41
CA PRO A 23 24.28 22.45 15.15
C PRO A 23 24.70 21.19 14.39
N PRO A 24 25.59 21.28 13.38
CA PRO A 24 26.20 20.09 12.80
C PRO A 24 26.78 19.28 13.95
N ILE A 25 26.39 18.01 14.07
CA ILE A 25 27.04 17.09 15.00
C ILE A 25 28.48 16.97 14.50
N THR A 26 29.36 17.76 15.10
CA THR A 26 30.80 17.74 14.84
C THR A 26 31.37 16.52 15.54
N GLY A 27 31.27 15.37 14.88
CA GLY A 27 32.04 14.18 15.17
C GLY A 27 32.68 13.72 13.87
N ASP A 28 33.99 13.47 13.90
CA ASP A 28 34.66 12.81 12.78
C ASP A 28 33.98 11.46 12.56
N CYS A 29 33.42 11.25 11.36
CA CYS A 29 32.77 10.00 10.97
C CYS A 29 33.54 9.30 9.85
N THR A 30 33.33 7.99 9.70
CA THR A 30 33.95 7.24 8.60
C THR A 30 33.09 7.36 7.34
N PRO A 31 33.65 7.68 6.15
CA PRO A 31 32.85 7.75 4.92
C PRO A 31 32.00 6.50 4.70
N GLY A 32 30.69 6.68 4.51
CA GLY A 32 29.70 5.60 4.38
C GLY A 32 29.07 5.12 5.69
N GLU A 33 29.55 5.58 6.84
CA GLU A 33 28.88 5.40 8.14
C GLU A 33 27.50 6.06 8.14
N THR A 34 26.53 5.45 8.79
CA THR A 34 25.17 5.98 8.92
C THR A 34 24.80 6.16 10.37
N MET A 35 24.03 7.22 10.67
CA MET A 35 23.43 7.40 11.98
C MET A 35 22.01 7.96 11.89
N ALA A 36 21.21 7.70 12.92
CA ALA A 36 19.88 8.27 13.03
C ALA A 36 19.95 9.77 13.24
N CYS A 37 18.98 10.49 12.67
CA CYS A 37 18.80 11.93 12.85
C CYS A 37 17.32 12.25 13.01
N GLU A 38 17.00 13.34 13.69
CA GLU A 38 15.63 13.82 13.82
C GLU A 38 15.30 14.76 12.64
N CYS A 39 14.23 14.46 11.92
CA CYS A 39 13.75 15.33 10.84
C CYS A 39 12.68 16.31 11.32
N SER A 40 11.89 15.88 12.30
CA SER A 40 10.85 16.66 12.97
C SER A 40 10.54 16.04 14.33
N PRO A 41 9.73 16.67 15.19
CA PRO A 41 9.35 16.11 16.49
C PRO A 41 8.68 14.73 16.43
N THR A 42 8.23 14.29 15.24
CA THR A 42 7.55 13.02 15.03
C THR A 42 8.17 12.18 13.92
N SER A 43 9.34 12.56 13.39
CA SER A 43 9.99 11.81 12.31
C SER A 43 11.49 11.70 12.49
N THR A 44 12.01 10.52 12.20
CA THR A 44 13.44 10.21 12.22
C THR A 44 13.87 9.87 10.80
N GLY A 45 15.11 10.21 10.47
CA GLY A 45 15.75 9.81 9.22
C GLY A 45 17.12 9.21 9.48
N THR A 46 17.86 9.03 8.41
CA THR A 46 19.24 8.57 8.42
C THR A 46 20.11 9.59 7.70
N MET A 47 21.22 9.96 8.32
CA MET A 47 22.29 10.70 7.66
C MET A 47 23.47 9.79 7.37
N THR A 48 24.10 10.00 6.23
CA THR A 48 25.28 9.24 5.79
C THR A 48 26.49 10.16 5.83
N CYS A 49 27.60 9.63 6.36
CA CYS A 49 28.88 10.32 6.39
C CYS A 49 29.45 10.44 4.98
N GLY A 50 29.72 11.68 4.57
CA GLY A 50 30.33 12.01 3.30
C GLY A 50 31.82 11.67 3.24
N ALA A 51 32.40 11.80 2.05
CA ALA A 51 33.84 11.61 1.85
C ALA A 51 34.70 12.65 2.59
N ASP A 52 34.12 13.76 3.01
CA ASP A 52 34.72 14.80 3.83
C ASP A 52 34.69 14.48 5.33
N SER A 53 34.28 13.27 5.71
CA SER A 53 34.15 12.83 7.11
C SER A 53 33.14 13.67 7.91
N THR A 54 32.13 14.21 7.23
CA THR A 54 31.01 14.93 7.86
C THR A 54 29.67 14.26 7.54
N PHE A 55 28.74 14.26 8.50
CA PHE A 55 27.37 13.82 8.23
C PHE A 55 26.63 14.88 7.41
N GLY A 56 25.99 14.43 6.32
CA GLY A 56 25.12 15.28 5.51
C GLY A 56 23.77 15.58 6.18
N SER A 57 22.88 16.24 5.44
CA SER A 57 21.50 16.47 5.89
C SER A 57 20.77 15.17 6.17
N CYS A 58 19.85 15.21 7.14
CA CYS A 58 18.98 14.08 7.45
C CYS A 58 18.13 13.70 6.23
N GLY A 59 18.30 12.47 5.73
CA GLY A 59 17.56 11.93 4.60
C GLY A 59 16.62 10.82 5.02
N GLN A 60 15.72 10.41 4.11
CA GLN A 60 14.79 9.28 4.36
C GLN A 60 13.93 9.47 5.62
N CYS A 61 13.46 10.69 5.85
CA CYS A 61 12.60 11.01 6.98
C CYS A 61 11.32 10.18 6.92
N SER A 62 11.11 9.35 7.94
CA SER A 62 9.88 8.61 8.15
C SER A 62 9.38 8.84 9.57
N ILE A 63 8.06 8.83 9.73
CA ILE A 63 7.47 8.74 11.06
C ILE A 63 7.84 7.34 11.58
N PRO A 64 8.50 7.21 12.75
CA PRO A 64 8.77 5.91 13.35
C PRO A 64 7.47 5.13 13.44
N ASP A 65 7.53 3.83 13.15
CA ASP A 65 6.37 2.96 13.32
C ASP A 65 5.82 3.14 14.74
N PRO A 66 4.55 3.54 14.91
CA PRO A 66 3.95 3.71 16.23
C PRO A 66 3.95 2.41 17.04
N ASP A 67 4.07 1.24 16.39
CA ASP A 67 4.23 -0.04 17.05
C ASP A 67 5.23 -0.95 16.29
N PRO A 68 6.55 -0.84 16.55
CA PRO A 68 7.57 -1.62 15.84
C PRO A 68 7.52 -3.13 16.14
N MET A 69 6.65 -3.57 17.06
CA MET A 69 6.43 -4.99 17.35
C MET A 69 5.35 -5.59 16.44
N LYS A 70 4.62 -4.75 15.69
CA LYS A 70 3.58 -5.14 14.75
C LYS A 70 4.10 -5.12 13.32
N VAL A 71 3.39 -5.83 12.45
CA VAL A 71 3.67 -5.78 11.03
C VAL A 71 3.17 -4.45 10.46
N ASN A 72 4.09 -3.66 9.93
CA ASN A 72 3.79 -2.37 9.31
C ASN A 72 3.23 -2.54 7.89
N PHE A 73 2.07 -1.94 7.61
CA PHE A 73 1.47 -2.07 6.28
C PHE A 73 2.33 -1.41 5.20
N GLN A 74 2.78 -0.17 5.39
CA GLN A 74 3.52 0.58 4.37
C GLN A 74 4.96 0.08 4.19
N ALA A 75 5.64 -0.27 5.29
CA ALA A 75 7.05 -0.64 5.26
C ALA A 75 7.26 -2.14 4.98
N GLN A 76 6.30 -3.01 5.29
CA GLN A 76 6.49 -4.46 5.17
C GLN A 76 5.50 -5.12 4.20
N ILE A 77 4.23 -4.73 4.18
CA ILE A 77 3.23 -5.38 3.32
C ILE A 77 3.22 -4.80 1.90
N VAL A 78 3.21 -3.48 1.76
CA VAL A 78 3.22 -2.81 0.45
C VAL A 78 4.39 -3.24 -0.43
N PRO A 79 5.65 -3.34 0.06
CA PRO A 79 6.76 -3.82 -0.77
C PRO A 79 6.54 -5.24 -1.30
N ILE A 80 5.96 -6.12 -0.49
CA ILE A 80 5.60 -7.50 -0.91
C ILE A 80 4.55 -7.44 -2.02
N ILE A 81 3.46 -6.69 -1.80
CA ILE A 81 2.37 -6.55 -2.77
C ILE A 81 2.89 -5.99 -4.10
N ASN A 82 3.70 -4.93 -4.06
CA ASN A 82 4.25 -4.32 -5.27
C ASN A 82 5.18 -5.27 -6.04
N LYS A 83 5.98 -6.06 -5.32
CA LYS A 83 6.91 -7.04 -5.90
C LYS A 83 6.19 -8.23 -6.53
N SER A 84 5.18 -8.78 -5.88
CA SER A 84 4.59 -10.07 -6.25
C SER A 84 3.22 -9.96 -6.93
N CYS A 85 2.54 -8.80 -6.87
CA CYS A 85 1.17 -8.65 -7.38
C CYS A 85 0.95 -7.36 -8.20
N GLY A 86 1.67 -6.28 -7.86
CA GLY A 86 1.53 -4.95 -8.48
C GLY A 86 2.35 -4.75 -9.77
N THR A 87 2.55 -3.49 -10.15
CA THR A 87 3.11 -3.07 -11.46
C THR A 87 4.63 -3.07 -11.56
N GLY A 88 5.37 -3.41 -10.49
CA GLY A 88 6.84 -3.50 -10.51
C GLY A 88 7.36 -4.68 -11.34
N VAL A 89 6.49 -5.65 -11.59
CA VAL A 89 6.60 -6.73 -12.57
C VAL A 89 5.36 -6.64 -13.44
N THR A 90 5.26 -7.37 -14.55
CA THR A 90 4.08 -7.40 -15.45
C THR A 90 2.83 -7.97 -14.76
N GLY A 91 2.38 -7.37 -13.65
CA GLY A 91 1.43 -7.93 -12.71
C GLY A 91 0.00 -7.84 -13.21
N CYS A 92 -0.76 -8.90 -12.93
CA CYS A 92 -2.17 -9.01 -13.32
C CYS A 92 -3.12 -8.09 -12.52
N HIS A 93 -2.59 -7.31 -11.56
CA HIS A 93 -3.34 -6.38 -10.71
C HIS A 93 -2.87 -4.93 -10.87
N GLY A 94 -2.46 -4.53 -12.08
CA GLY A 94 -2.17 -3.14 -12.42
C GLY A 94 -3.40 -2.24 -12.50
N ARG A 95 -3.18 -0.92 -12.54
CA ARG A 95 -4.24 0.09 -12.70
C ARG A 95 -5.02 -0.06 -14.00
N ASP A 96 -4.39 -0.60 -15.02
CA ASP A 96 -5.00 -0.88 -16.31
C ASP A 96 -6.11 -1.93 -16.21
N ALA A 97 -6.05 -2.82 -15.22
CA ALA A 97 -7.14 -3.72 -14.85
C ALA A 97 -8.20 -3.05 -13.97
N TYR A 98 -7.90 -1.92 -13.32
CA TYR A 98 -8.80 -1.27 -12.37
C TYR A 98 -9.97 -0.55 -13.06
N GLY A 99 -11.15 -1.18 -13.00
CA GLY A 99 -12.39 -0.70 -13.61
C GLY A 99 -13.50 -0.41 -12.61
N ALA A 100 -13.20 0.25 -11.48
CA ALA A 100 -14.23 0.64 -10.51
C ALA A 100 -15.34 1.46 -11.21
N SER A 101 -16.60 1.18 -10.89
CA SER A 101 -17.74 1.90 -11.45
C SER A 101 -18.90 1.92 -10.47
N LEU A 102 -19.75 2.95 -10.56
CA LEU A 102 -20.96 3.05 -9.74
C LEU A 102 -21.88 1.82 -9.88
N SER A 103 -21.96 1.24 -11.08
CA SER A 103 -22.73 0.02 -11.34
C SER A 103 -22.20 -1.23 -10.63
N GLN A 104 -21.00 -1.18 -10.07
CA GLN A 104 -20.35 -2.28 -9.34
C GLN A 104 -20.07 -1.91 -7.87
N ASP A 105 -20.75 -0.89 -7.34
CA ASP A 105 -20.50 -0.35 -6.00
C ASP A 105 -19.02 0.05 -5.80
N CYS A 106 -18.39 0.57 -6.85
CA CYS A 106 -16.99 1.00 -6.86
C CYS A 106 -15.94 -0.09 -6.54
N ARG A 107 -16.31 -1.38 -6.62
CA ARG A 107 -15.38 -2.50 -6.35
C ARG A 107 -14.29 -2.65 -7.42
N GLY A 108 -14.67 -2.72 -8.69
CA GLY A 108 -13.77 -2.97 -9.81
C GLY A 108 -12.98 -4.29 -9.67
N TRP A 109 -12.09 -4.56 -10.64
CA TRP A 109 -11.08 -5.61 -10.48
C TRP A 109 -9.99 -5.11 -9.52
N LEU A 110 -9.63 -5.85 -8.47
CA LEU A 110 -8.66 -5.36 -7.49
C LEU A 110 -7.30 -5.03 -8.11
N THR A 111 -6.86 -3.79 -7.90
CA THR A 111 -5.51 -3.34 -8.21
C THR A 111 -4.66 -3.24 -6.95
N MET A 112 -3.42 -3.71 -7.09
CA MET A 112 -2.44 -3.86 -6.03
C MET A 112 -1.42 -2.72 -6.01
N GLU A 113 -1.62 -1.66 -6.80
CA GLU A 113 -0.73 -0.50 -6.77
C GLU A 113 -0.93 0.35 -5.51
N ASN A 114 0.16 0.73 -4.84
CA ASN A 114 0.10 1.64 -3.69
C ASN A 114 -0.07 3.11 -4.09
N VAL A 115 -1.17 3.41 -4.79
CA VAL A 115 -1.64 4.77 -5.10
C VAL A 115 -3.16 4.83 -4.98
N PRO A 116 -3.75 6.01 -4.68
CA PRO A 116 -5.19 6.20 -4.74
C PRO A 116 -5.70 5.96 -6.17
N LEU A 117 -6.72 5.10 -6.31
CA LEU A 117 -7.36 4.79 -7.59
C LEU A 117 -8.87 4.63 -7.38
N GLY A 118 -9.65 5.08 -8.36
CA GLY A 118 -11.11 4.91 -8.38
C GLY A 118 -11.82 5.93 -9.23
N ALA A 119 -11.33 7.16 -9.29
CA ALA A 119 -12.05 8.29 -9.88
C ALA A 119 -12.19 8.26 -11.41
N GLN A 120 -11.32 7.53 -12.10
CA GLN A 120 -11.28 7.46 -13.55
C GLN A 120 -10.95 6.06 -14.06
N PHE A 121 -11.24 5.81 -15.34
CA PHE A 121 -10.72 4.64 -16.04
C PHE A 121 -9.26 4.89 -16.44
N TYR A 122 -8.39 3.89 -16.27
CA TYR A 122 -6.95 4.02 -16.53
C TYR A 122 -6.50 3.32 -17.82
N SER A 123 -7.43 2.68 -18.53
CA SER A 123 -7.17 1.94 -19.77
C SER A 123 -8.40 1.91 -20.68
N GLY A 124 -8.20 1.42 -21.92
CA GLY A 124 -9.27 1.19 -22.88
C GLY A 124 -9.91 2.47 -23.46
N PRO A 125 -11.05 2.34 -24.16
CA PRO A 125 -11.69 3.47 -24.88
C PRO A 125 -12.21 4.60 -23.98
N ARG A 126 -12.36 4.33 -22.67
CA ARG A 126 -12.84 5.29 -21.67
C ARG A 126 -11.70 5.89 -20.84
N ASN A 127 -10.45 5.63 -21.17
CA ASN A 127 -9.30 6.12 -20.43
C ASN A 127 -9.40 7.64 -20.13
N GLY A 128 -9.19 8.02 -18.87
CA GLY A 128 -9.31 9.39 -18.35
C GLY A 128 -10.74 9.87 -18.11
N GLN A 129 -11.78 9.12 -18.48
CA GLN A 129 -13.15 9.47 -18.14
C GLN A 129 -13.47 9.11 -16.69
N SER A 130 -14.34 9.89 -16.06
CA SER A 130 -14.79 9.61 -14.69
C SER A 130 -15.60 8.31 -14.60
N THR A 131 -15.39 7.58 -13.51
CA THR A 131 -16.14 6.39 -13.11
C THR A 131 -17.35 6.72 -12.23
N GLY A 132 -17.36 7.91 -11.63
CA GLY A 132 -18.26 8.32 -10.55
C GLY A 132 -17.88 7.82 -9.15
N CYS A 133 -16.78 7.09 -9.00
CA CYS A 133 -16.29 6.57 -7.72
C CYS A 133 -15.23 7.49 -7.11
N PRO A 134 -15.02 7.49 -5.78
CA PRO A 134 -13.88 8.15 -5.17
C PRO A 134 -12.57 7.38 -5.45
N ASP A 135 -11.44 8.08 -5.42
CA ASP A 135 -10.14 7.40 -5.32
C ASP A 135 -9.99 6.80 -3.91
N LEU A 136 -9.60 5.54 -3.84
CA LEU A 136 -9.33 4.84 -2.60
C LEU A 136 -7.85 4.42 -2.53
N PRO A 137 -7.13 4.71 -1.43
CA PRO A 137 -5.81 4.16 -1.16
C PRO A 137 -5.82 2.62 -1.14
N LEU A 138 -4.67 1.99 -1.40
CA LEU A 138 -4.56 0.53 -1.43
C LEU A 138 -5.10 -0.14 -0.15
N TYR A 139 -4.78 0.41 1.03
CA TYR A 139 -5.27 -0.12 2.30
C TYR A 139 -6.81 -0.19 2.35
N GLU A 140 -7.50 0.89 1.95
CA GLU A 140 -8.96 0.94 1.95
C GLU A 140 -9.55 -0.02 0.92
N ARG A 141 -8.91 -0.14 -0.26
CA ARG A 141 -9.32 -1.15 -1.26
C ARG A 141 -9.20 -2.58 -0.74
N LEU A 142 -8.22 -2.88 0.10
CA LEU A 142 -8.02 -4.21 0.68
C LEU A 142 -8.99 -4.51 1.83
N THR A 143 -9.40 -3.50 2.59
CA THR A 143 -10.12 -3.69 3.86
C THR A 143 -11.59 -3.28 3.83
N GLN A 144 -12.00 -2.45 2.87
CA GLN A 144 -13.36 -1.89 2.81
C GLN A 144 -14.14 -2.33 1.57
N ILE A 145 -13.46 -2.89 0.57
CA ILE A 145 -14.09 -3.34 -0.67
C ILE A 145 -14.27 -4.86 -0.63
N ASP A 146 -15.47 -5.30 -1.00
CA ASP A 146 -15.76 -6.72 -1.21
C ASP A 146 -15.22 -7.20 -2.57
N VAL A 147 -14.82 -8.46 -2.60
CA VAL A 147 -14.29 -9.14 -3.76
C VAL A 147 -15.34 -9.20 -4.87
N TRP A 148 -15.04 -8.59 -6.02
CA TRP A 148 -15.98 -8.53 -7.15
C TRP A 148 -16.33 -9.90 -7.73
N GLN A 149 -15.43 -10.89 -7.61
CA GLN A 149 -15.61 -12.26 -8.12
C GLN A 149 -16.64 -13.08 -7.31
N CYS A 150 -17.03 -12.62 -6.12
CA CYS A 150 -17.92 -13.35 -5.23
C CYS A 150 -19.39 -12.96 -5.51
N LEU A 151 -19.95 -13.46 -6.61
CA LEU A 151 -21.25 -13.03 -7.15
C LEU A 151 -22.45 -13.26 -6.23
N THR A 152 -22.38 -14.23 -5.32
CA THR A 152 -23.50 -14.64 -4.46
C THR A 152 -23.29 -14.36 -2.98
N THR A 153 -22.12 -13.82 -2.60
CA THR A 153 -21.77 -13.62 -1.19
C THR A 153 -20.75 -12.49 -1.08
N SER A 154 -21.00 -11.50 -0.21
CA SER A 154 -19.97 -10.53 0.17
C SER A 154 -18.83 -11.25 0.88
N VAL A 155 -17.63 -11.12 0.31
CA VAL A 155 -16.39 -11.58 0.94
C VAL A 155 -15.41 -10.43 0.85
N ALA A 156 -14.88 -9.99 1.99
CA ALA A 156 -13.87 -8.95 2.03
C ALA A 156 -12.51 -9.47 1.51
N TYR A 157 -11.74 -8.61 0.86
CA TYR A 157 -10.36 -8.96 0.47
C TYR A 157 -9.51 -9.31 1.69
N VAL A 158 -9.61 -8.49 2.74
CA VAL A 158 -9.00 -8.69 4.06
C VAL A 158 -10.07 -8.54 5.13
N THR A 159 -10.17 -9.53 6.03
CA THR A 159 -10.94 -9.44 7.26
C THR A 159 -9.96 -9.27 8.43
N PRO A 160 -9.83 -8.06 9.01
CA PRO A 160 -8.96 -7.81 10.16
C PRO A 160 -9.17 -8.83 11.29
N GLY A 161 -8.09 -9.49 11.72
CA GLY A 161 -8.10 -10.47 12.81
C GLY A 161 -8.64 -11.85 12.44
N ASP A 162 -9.05 -12.08 11.19
CA ASP A 162 -9.59 -13.37 10.74
C ASP A 162 -9.00 -13.77 9.38
N VAL A 163 -7.87 -14.47 9.44
CA VAL A 163 -7.18 -15.03 8.26
C VAL A 163 -8.10 -15.94 7.45
N SER A 164 -8.93 -16.74 8.14
CA SER A 164 -9.78 -17.74 7.49
C SER A 164 -10.88 -17.11 6.63
N LYS A 165 -11.35 -15.92 6.99
CA LYS A 165 -12.34 -15.14 6.23
C LYS A 165 -11.73 -14.15 5.23
N SER A 166 -10.40 -13.97 5.26
CA SER A 166 -9.71 -13.08 4.33
C SER A 166 -9.56 -13.74 2.97
N TYR A 167 -10.20 -13.18 1.93
CA TYR A 167 -10.12 -13.73 0.58
C TYR A 167 -8.69 -13.83 0.07
N ILE A 168 -7.85 -12.82 0.32
CA ILE A 168 -6.46 -12.82 -0.11
C ILE A 168 -5.73 -14.07 0.41
N MET A 169 -5.85 -14.39 1.70
CA MET A 169 -5.14 -15.55 2.25
C MET A 169 -5.64 -16.86 1.68
N ASN A 170 -6.94 -16.99 1.45
CA ASN A 170 -7.50 -18.17 0.80
C ASN A 170 -7.02 -18.29 -0.65
N LYS A 171 -6.99 -17.17 -1.40
CA LYS A 171 -6.45 -17.11 -2.77
C LYS A 171 -4.97 -17.47 -2.82
N LEU A 172 -4.16 -17.00 -1.88
CA LEU A 172 -2.74 -17.36 -1.75
C LEU A 172 -2.53 -18.84 -1.37
N ASN A 173 -3.52 -19.48 -0.73
CA ASN A 173 -3.50 -20.88 -0.29
C ASN A 173 -4.18 -21.85 -1.28
N GLY A 174 -4.75 -21.35 -2.38
CA GLY A 174 -5.53 -22.19 -3.30
C GLY A 174 -6.85 -22.69 -2.72
N VAL A 175 -7.37 -22.02 -1.69
CA VAL A 175 -8.66 -22.33 -1.08
C VAL A 175 -9.76 -21.56 -1.80
N ASN A 176 -10.75 -22.31 -2.31
CA ASN A 176 -11.88 -21.76 -3.01
C ASN A 176 -12.90 -21.15 -2.04
N MET A 177 -12.82 -19.84 -1.81
CA MET A 177 -13.89 -19.09 -1.13
C MET A 177 -15.02 -18.68 -2.07
N CYS A 178 -14.67 -18.34 -3.32
CA CYS A 178 -15.60 -17.85 -4.32
C CYS A 178 -15.49 -18.66 -5.60
N LYS A 179 -16.62 -18.75 -6.31
CA LYS A 179 -16.67 -19.31 -7.66
C LYS A 179 -16.61 -18.13 -8.64
N GLU A 180 -15.49 -17.99 -9.34
CA GLU A 180 -15.31 -16.92 -10.35
C GLU A 180 -16.30 -17.09 -11.52
N SER A 181 -16.73 -18.33 -11.76
CA SER A 181 -17.89 -18.67 -12.58
C SER A 181 -18.48 -20.01 -12.12
N PRO A 182 -19.68 -20.42 -12.59
CA PRO A 182 -20.23 -21.74 -12.30
C PRO A 182 -19.29 -22.91 -12.67
N SER A 183 -18.34 -22.68 -13.60
CA SER A 183 -17.43 -23.69 -14.15
C SER A 183 -15.95 -23.49 -13.82
N SER A 184 -15.58 -22.42 -13.10
CA SER A 184 -14.17 -22.07 -12.84
C SER A 184 -13.96 -21.85 -11.34
N PRO A 185 -13.28 -22.77 -10.63
CA PRO A 185 -12.82 -22.50 -9.28
C PRO A 185 -11.80 -21.35 -9.28
N SER A 186 -11.68 -20.69 -8.14
CA SER A 186 -10.65 -19.68 -7.90
C SER A 186 -9.29 -20.38 -7.73
N ASP A 187 -8.43 -20.30 -8.74
CA ASP A 187 -7.07 -20.85 -8.65
C ASP A 187 -6.20 -20.11 -7.63
N GLN A 188 -5.19 -20.83 -7.11
CA GLN A 188 -4.16 -20.22 -6.27
C GLN A 188 -3.43 -19.13 -7.05
N MET A 189 -3.27 -17.95 -6.42
CA MET A 189 -2.46 -16.86 -6.98
C MET A 189 -1.42 -16.40 -5.95
N PRO A 190 -0.16 -16.13 -6.34
CA PRO A 190 0.42 -16.52 -7.63
C PRO A 190 0.40 -18.06 -7.80
N PRO A 191 0.37 -18.58 -9.03
CA PRO A 191 0.35 -20.01 -9.28
C PRO A 191 1.54 -20.72 -8.62
N PRO A 192 1.37 -21.99 -8.18
CA PRO A 192 2.49 -22.79 -7.70
C PRO A 192 3.55 -22.89 -8.79
N GLN A 193 4.81 -22.64 -8.43
CA GLN A 193 5.93 -22.67 -9.36
C GLN A 193 6.22 -24.11 -9.81
N PRO A 194 6.27 -24.41 -11.12
CA PRO A 194 6.90 -25.62 -11.58
C PRO A 194 8.42 -25.53 -11.33
N PRO A 195 9.08 -26.62 -10.89
CA PRO A 195 10.49 -26.60 -10.48
C PRO A 195 11.47 -26.23 -11.60
N GLU A 196 11.00 -26.23 -12.84
CA GLU A 196 11.78 -26.08 -14.07
C GLU A 196 11.70 -24.69 -14.71
N ASN A 197 10.83 -23.78 -14.21
CA ASN A 197 10.79 -22.39 -14.66
C ASN A 197 10.24 -21.45 -13.57
N PRO A 198 11.09 -20.79 -12.77
CA PRO A 198 10.63 -19.84 -11.76
C PRO A 198 10.07 -18.58 -12.45
N ASP A 199 8.76 -18.45 -12.45
CA ASP A 199 8.01 -17.28 -12.89
C ASP A 199 8.33 -16.07 -11.99
N PRO A 200 8.55 -14.86 -12.55
CA PRO A 200 8.87 -13.64 -11.78
C PRO A 200 7.86 -13.23 -10.70
N PHE A 201 6.63 -13.74 -10.70
CA PHE A 201 5.59 -13.38 -9.72
C PHE A 201 5.70 -14.11 -8.36
N VAL A 202 6.91 -14.54 -7.95
CA VAL A 202 7.10 -15.34 -6.73
C VAL A 202 6.66 -14.58 -5.49
N LEU A 203 5.72 -15.18 -4.73
CA LEU A 203 5.49 -14.85 -3.33
C LEU A 203 6.21 -15.90 -2.49
N SER A 204 7.24 -15.49 -1.74
CA SER A 204 7.98 -16.42 -0.89
C SER A 204 7.13 -16.88 0.30
N ALA A 205 7.48 -18.03 0.90
CA ALA A 205 6.82 -18.50 2.11
C ALA A 205 6.93 -17.49 3.26
N THR A 206 8.07 -16.80 3.37
CA THR A 206 8.31 -15.74 4.36
C THR A 206 7.39 -14.54 4.11
N ASP A 207 7.31 -14.07 2.88
CA ASP A 207 6.46 -12.92 2.51
C ASP A 207 4.97 -13.25 2.77
N LYS A 208 4.55 -14.45 2.40
CA LYS A 208 3.19 -14.95 2.66
C LYS A 208 2.88 -15.03 4.16
N ALA A 209 3.83 -15.51 4.97
CA ALA A 209 3.68 -15.55 6.42
C ALA A 209 3.58 -14.14 7.03
N LEU A 210 4.27 -13.15 6.45
CA LEU A 210 4.19 -11.76 6.90
C LEU A 210 2.82 -11.13 6.60
N ILE A 211 2.24 -11.38 5.42
CA ILE A 211 0.86 -10.99 5.09
C ILE A 211 -0.13 -11.65 6.05
N GLN A 212 0.03 -12.95 6.32
CA GLN A 212 -0.83 -13.65 7.27
C GLN A 212 -0.76 -13.00 8.65
N LYS A 213 0.45 -12.77 9.17
CA LYS A 213 0.67 -12.16 10.48
C LYS A 213 0.06 -10.76 10.57
N TRP A 214 0.20 -9.93 9.53
CA TRP A 214 -0.45 -8.62 9.47
C TRP A 214 -1.97 -8.71 9.62
N ILE A 215 -2.61 -9.68 8.95
CA ILE A 215 -4.06 -9.91 9.07
C ILE A 215 -4.42 -10.38 10.48
N GLU A 216 -3.66 -11.33 11.06
CA GLU A 216 -3.85 -11.80 12.44
C GLU A 216 -3.76 -10.68 13.46
N GLU A 217 -2.87 -9.70 13.23
CA GLU A 217 -2.67 -8.53 14.07
C GLU A 217 -3.74 -7.44 13.89
N GLY A 218 -4.78 -7.70 13.10
CA GLY A 218 -5.88 -6.76 12.86
C GLY A 218 -5.70 -5.90 11.61
N ALA A 219 -4.79 -6.28 10.71
CA ALA A 219 -4.53 -5.60 9.44
C ALA A 219 -4.37 -4.08 9.63
N LEU A 220 -3.44 -3.66 10.50
CA LEU A 220 -3.27 -2.25 10.87
C LEU A 220 -2.76 -1.41 9.68
N ASN A 221 -3.13 -0.12 9.63
CA ASN A 221 -2.57 0.88 8.72
C ASN A 221 -1.63 1.82 9.49
N ASN A 222 -0.52 1.26 9.97
CA ASN A 222 0.54 1.94 10.71
C ASN A 222 1.75 2.26 9.82
#